data_AF-A0A3A1YFI8-F1
#
_entry.id   AF-A0A3A1YFI8-F1
#
_cell.length_a   1.000
_cell.length_b   1.000
_cell.length_c   1.000
_cell.angle_alpha   90.00
_cell.angle_beta   90.00
_cell.angle_gamma   90.00
#
_symmetry.space_group_name_H-M   'P 1'
#
loop_
_entity.id
_entity.type
_entity.pdbx_description
1 polymer ?
#
loop_
_entity_poly.entity_id
_entity_poly.type
_entity_poly.pdbx_seq_one_letter_code
_entity_poly.pdbx_strand_id
1 'polypeptide(L)' 'MKNNDFEIITGDEILIQEVIEYYNDLYKTDFIINEYEDRDGVIFAKISYTNANINDVVQLGVFFGMRIQYKRDNNEIDW' A
#
# COMPACT_ATOMS: atom_id res chain seq x y z
N MET A 1 -10.77 -7.61 -18.60
CA MET A 1 -11.20 -6.61 -17.60
C MET A 1 -10.23 -5.44 -17.67
N LYS A 2 -10.68 -4.21 -17.41
CA LYS A 2 -9.79 -3.04 -17.42
C LYS A 2 -8.99 -3.04 -16.11
N ASN A 3 -7.67 -3.05 -16.21
CA ASN A 3 -6.80 -2.87 -15.05
C ASN A 3 -6.84 -1.39 -14.65
N ASN A 4 -7.00 -1.10 -13.37
CA ASN A 4 -6.84 0.24 -12.82
C ASN A 4 -5.53 0.26 -12.04
N ASP A 5 -4.78 1.36 -12.17
CA ASP A 5 -3.46 1.50 -11.59
C ASP A 5 -3.40 2.75 -10.72
N PHE A 6 -2.62 2.68 -9.64
CA PHE A 6 -2.29 3.81 -8.78
C PHE A 6 -0.94 3.58 -8.09
N GLU A 7 -0.44 4.60 -7.40
CA GLU A 7 0.85 4.55 -6.71
C GLU A 7 0.69 4.91 -5.23
N ILE A 8 1.42 4.22 -4.36
CA ILE A 8 1.57 4.58 -2.94
C ILE A 8 3.05 4.86 -2.68
N ILE A 9 3.34 6.00 -2.04
CA ILE A 9 4.68 6.29 -1.53
C ILE A 9 4.92 5.39 -0.31
N THR A 10 6.07 4.72 -0.28
CA THR A 10 6.48 3.87 0.84
C THR A 10 7.96 4.10 1.17
N GLY A 11 8.34 3.89 2.43
CA GLY A 11 9.74 3.75 2.85
C GLY A 11 10.12 2.30 3.17
N ASP A 12 9.15 1.38 3.05
CA ASP A 12 9.27 -0.01 3.47
C ASP A 12 8.43 -0.90 2.54
N GLU A 13 9.10 -1.59 1.62
CA GLU A 13 8.48 -2.49 0.64
C GLU A 13 7.80 -3.69 1.31
N ILE A 14 8.35 -4.17 2.43
CA ILE A 14 7.80 -5.31 3.16
C ILE A 14 6.49 -4.90 3.84
N LEU A 15 6.47 -3.74 4.49
CA LEU A 15 5.28 -3.25 5.19
C LEU A 15 4.10 -3.03 4.23
N ILE A 16 4.33 -2.42 3.06
CA ILE A 16 3.23 -2.20 2.10
C ILE A 16 2.72 -3.52 1.53
N GLN A 17 3.60 -4.51 1.31
CA GLN A 17 3.21 -5.84 0.89
C GLN A 17 2.31 -6.52 1.95
N GLU A 18 2.73 -6.53 3.22
CA GLU A 18 1.95 -7.10 4.33
C GLU A 18 0.58 -6.41 4.46
N VAL A 19 0.54 -5.09 4.33
CA VAL A 19 -0.72 -4.32 4.39
C VAL A 19 -1.65 -4.67 3.24
N ILE A 20 -1.14 -4.79 2.01
CA ILE A 20 -1.94 -5.15 0.85
C ILE A 20 -2.49 -6.57 0.98
N GLU A 21 -1.65 -7.53 1.38
CA GLU A 21 -2.08 -8.92 1.60
C GLU A 21 -3.18 -9.00 2.66
N TYR A 22 -3.01 -8.31 3.79
CA TYR A 22 -4.01 -8.24 4.86
C TYR A 22 -5.31 -7.57 4.41
N TYR A 23 -5.21 -6.43 3.70
CA TYR A 23 -6.37 -5.68 3.22
C TYR A 23 -7.18 -6.52 2.22
N ASN A 24 -6.50 -7.16 1.26
CA ASN A 24 -7.13 -8.04 0.29
C ASN A 24 -7.88 -9.19 0.96
N ASP A 25 -7.29 -9.85 1.97
CA ASP A 25 -7.98 -10.91 2.68
C ASP A 25 -9.20 -10.38 3.46
N LEU A 26 -9.07 -9.24 4.14
CA LEU A 26 -10.14 -8.70 4.98
C LEU A 26 -11.33 -8.19 4.16
N TYR A 27 -11.07 -7.41 3.10
CA TYR A 27 -12.09 -6.71 2.31
C TYR A 27 -12.42 -7.40 0.98
N LYS A 28 -11.76 -8.53 0.68
CA LYS A 28 -11.94 -9.32 -0.55
C LYS A 28 -11.69 -8.51 -1.83
N THR A 29 -10.68 -7.65 -1.79
CA THR A 29 -10.12 -6.93 -2.94
C THR A 29 -8.97 -7.70 -3.60
N ASP A 30 -8.45 -7.18 -4.71
CA ASP A 30 -7.42 -7.81 -5.54
C ASP A 30 -6.25 -6.87 -5.87
N PHE A 31 -5.81 -6.05 -4.91
CA PHE A 31 -4.65 -5.18 -5.10
C PHE A 31 -3.37 -6.00 -5.29
N ILE A 32 -2.59 -5.67 -6.32
CA ILE A 32 -1.33 -6.35 -6.65
C ILE A 32 -0.23 -5.31 -6.82
N ILE A 33 0.87 -5.46 -6.08
CA ILE A 33 2.09 -4.69 -6.33
C ILE A 33 2.76 -5.24 -7.59
N ASN A 34 2.95 -4.37 -8.58
CA ASN A 34 3.58 -4.72 -9.85
C ASN A 34 5.09 -4.50 -9.81
N GLU A 35 5.50 -3.33 -9.30
CA GLU A 35 6.90 -2.92 -9.20
C GLU A 35 7.08 -1.81 -8.17
N TYR A 36 8.33 -1.59 -7.77
CA TYR A 36 8.76 -0.44 -6.98
C TYR A 36 9.63 0.47 -7.85
N GLU A 37 9.43 1.77 -7.75
CA GLU A 37 10.22 2.78 -8.45
C GLU A 37 10.81 3.78 -7.46
N ASP A 38 12.13 3.91 -7.44
CA ASP A 38 12.83 4.98 -6.70
C ASP A 38 12.89 6.24 -7.58
N ARG A 39 12.23 7.31 -7.10
CA ARG A 39 12.28 8.64 -7.71
C ARG A 39 12.96 9.60 -6.73
N ASP A 40 14.23 9.84 -6.96
CA ASP A 40 15.07 10.76 -6.16
C ASP A 40 15.06 10.45 -4.65
N GLY A 41 15.10 9.16 -4.28
CA GLY A 41 15.11 8.69 -2.90
C GLY A 41 13.71 8.48 -2.29
N VAL A 42 12.65 8.63 -3.09
CA VAL A 42 11.27 8.32 -2.70
C VAL A 42 10.83 7.06 -3.43
N ILE A 43 10.47 6.02 -2.67
CA ILE A 43 10.02 4.75 -3.26
C ILE A 43 8.51 4.82 -3.50
N PHE A 44 8.11 4.48 -4.72
CA PHE A 44 6.72 4.36 -5.14
C PHE A 44 6.39 2.89 -5.41
N ALA A 45 5.42 2.34 -4.70
CA ALA A 45 4.83 1.05 -5.02
C ALA A 45 3.75 1.25 -6.07
N LYS A 46 3.93 0.66 -7.27
CA LYS A 46 2.91 0.67 -8.32
C LYS A 46 1.96 -0.49 -8.12
N ILE A 47 0.68 -0.17 -7.95
CA ILE A 47 -0.35 -1.12 -7.57
C ILE A 47 -1.43 -1.15 -8.65
N SER A 48 -1.89 -2.35 -8.99
CA SER A 48 -3.04 -2.53 -9.87
C SER A 48 -4.17 -3.32 -9.22
N TYR A 49 -5.39 -3.16 -9.74
CA TYR A 49 -6.58 -3.88 -9.29
C TYR A 49 -7.65 -3.98 -10.38
N THR A 50 -8.52 -4.98 -10.26
CA THR A 50 -9.68 -5.17 -11.14
C THR A 50 -11.01 -5.23 -10.38
N ASN A 51 -10.98 -5.66 -9.12
CA ASN A 51 -12.13 -5.89 -8.24
C ASN A 51 -12.00 -5.08 -6.95
N ALA A 52 -11.80 -3.78 -7.12
CA ALA A 52 -11.85 -2.77 -6.06
C ALA A 52 -12.42 -1.46 -6.62
N ASN A 53 -12.80 -0.54 -5.75
CA ASN A 53 -13.29 0.78 -6.11
C ASN A 53 -12.42 1.88 -5.50
N ILE A 54 -12.69 3.14 -5.86
CA ILE A 54 -11.90 4.29 -5.40
C ILE A 54 -11.89 4.46 -3.87
N ASN A 55 -12.96 4.06 -3.17
CA ASN A 55 -12.98 4.11 -1.72
C ASN A 55 -12.00 3.09 -1.13
N ASP A 56 -11.85 1.92 -1.75
CA ASP A 56 -10.90 0.90 -1.31
C ASP A 56 -9.46 1.40 -1.48
N VAL A 57 -9.16 2.10 -2.58
CA VAL A 57 -7.84 2.73 -2.81
C VAL A 57 -7.53 3.75 -1.71
N VAL A 58 -8.49 4.62 -1.38
CA VAL A 58 -8.32 5.62 -0.33
C VAL A 58 -8.16 4.96 1.04
N GLN A 59 -8.98 3.94 1.33
CA GLN A 59 -8.93 3.20 2.59
C GLN A 59 -7.62 2.43 2.76
N LEU A 60 -7.09 1.81 1.70
CA LEU A 60 -5.77 1.16 1.72
C LEU A 60 -4.68 2.16 2.10
N GLY A 61 -4.68 3.35 1.49
CA GLY A 61 -3.73 4.41 1.84
C GLY A 61 -3.83 4.85 3.30
N VAL A 62 -5.05 5.02 3.82
CA VAL A 62 -5.29 5.34 5.24
C VAL A 62 -4.80 4.20 6.15
N PHE A 63 -5.10 2.95 5.79
CA PHE A 63 -4.73 1.77 6.57
C PHE A 63 -3.21 1.62 6.65
N PHE A 64 -2.51 1.82 5.53
CA PHE A 64 -1.06 1.84 5.47
C PHE A 64 -0.46 2.95 6.35
N GLY A 65 -0.98 4.18 6.24
CA GLY A 65 -0.54 5.31 7.06
C GLY A 65 -0.75 5.08 8.56
N MET A 66 -1.88 4.49 8.96
CA MET A 66 -2.12 4.09 10.36
C MET A 66 -1.11 3.06 10.83
N ARG A 67 -0.66 2.15 9.95
CA ARG A 67 0.30 1.11 10.32
C ARG A 67 1.73 1.64 10.48
N ILE A 68 2.12 2.59 9.64
CA ILE A 68 3.33 3.39 9.84
C ILE A 68 3.27 4.12 11.19
N GLN A 69 2.17 4.82 11.49
CA GLN A 69 2.05 5.54 12.76
C GLN A 69 2.16 4.60 13.96
N TYR A 70 1.50 3.45 13.92
CA TYR A 70 1.61 2.44 14.96
C TYR A 70 3.07 1.98 15.18
N LYS A 71 3.84 1.76 14.11
CA LYS A 71 5.25 1.37 14.22
C LYS A 71 6.10 2.48 14.83
N ARG A 72 5.86 3.74 14.43
CA ARG A 72 6.53 4.92 15.02
C ARG A 72 6.24 5.05 16.52
N ASP A 73 4.98 4.89 16.91
CA ASP A 73 4.58 4.99 18.32
C ASP A 73 5.23 3.91 19.20
N ASN A 74 5.61 2.77 18.60
CA ASN A 74 6.32 1.68 19.27
C ASN A 74 7.86 1.75 19.12
N ASN A 75 8.41 2.82 18.53
CA ASN A 75 9.84 2.99 18.22
C ASN A 75 10.42 1.84 17.36
N GLU A 76 9.59 1.20 16.53
CA GLU A 76 10.05 0.21 15.55
C GLU A 76 10.71 0.88 14.33
N ILE A 77 10.28 2.11 14.02
CA ILE A 77 10.80 2.96 12.95
C ILE A 77 10.85 4.43 13.43
N ASP A 78 11.78 5.23 12.91
CA ASP A 78 11.99 6.64 13.27
C ASP A 78 11.88 7.61 12.07
N TRP A 79 11.78 7.07 10.85
CA TRP A 79 11.53 7.79 9.61
C TRP A 79 10.05 8.10 9.41
#